data_AF-A0A1H1PPW6-F1
#
_entry.id   AF-A0A1H1PPW6-F1
#
_cell.length_a   1.000
_cell.length_b   1.000
_cell.length_c   1.000
_cell.angle_alpha   90.00
_cell.angle_beta   90.00
_cell.angle_gamma   90.00
#
_symmetry.space_group_name_H-M   'P 1'
#
loop_
_entity.id
_entity.type
_entity.pdbx_description
1 polymer ?
#
loop_
_entity_poly.entity_id
_entity_poly.type
_entity_poly.pdbx_seq_one_letter_code
_entity_poly.pdbx_strand_id
1 'polypeptide(L)'
;MKVTLLGTGKLGRAQLATVAKDLGRDDLELTLISWQPPLDPVADVVPNVIVLSGSAAASPAPAAPAPAVPAPAVPAPAAPAPAPAAPAAPPAAPAPARPVSRLRKLVRQFKAGRLAARYWSRLRSRPEALAAATGADLVVVLDSRALRAGWHLARRPSAPQVINGAAAAGRELAAR
;
A
#
# COMPACT_ATOMS: atom_id res chain seq x y z
N MET A 1 11.16 -17.73 13.57
CA MET A 1 11.95 -16.51 13.24
C MET A 1 11.00 -15.32 13.13
N LYS A 2 11.37 -14.12 13.63
CA LYS A 2 10.49 -12.93 13.60
C LYS A 2 10.66 -12.15 12.30
N VAL A 3 9.57 -12.04 11.54
CA VAL A 3 9.58 -11.34 10.24
C VAL A 3 8.56 -10.21 10.24
N THR A 4 9.03 -8.99 10.01
CA THR A 4 8.18 -7.81 9.93
C THR A 4 7.99 -7.36 8.49
N LEU A 5 6.74 -7.36 8.02
CA LEU A 5 6.34 -6.91 6.70
C LEU A 5 5.99 -5.42 6.75
N LEU A 6 6.58 -4.61 5.87
CA LEU A 6 6.28 -3.18 5.76
C LEU A 6 5.49 -2.90 4.49
N GLY A 7 4.29 -2.33 4.64
CA GLY A 7 3.41 -2.02 3.53
C GLY A 7 2.67 -0.69 3.70
N THR A 8 2.37 -0.03 2.59
CA THR A 8 1.59 1.22 2.55
C THR A 8 0.32 1.11 1.71
N GLY A 9 0.20 0.05 0.91
CA GLY A 9 -0.97 -0.25 0.10
C GLY A 9 -2.10 -0.92 0.88
N LYS A 10 -3.25 -1.04 0.23
CA LYS A 10 -4.35 -1.89 0.68
C LYS A 10 -3.99 -3.35 0.40
N LEU A 11 -3.50 -4.05 1.42
CA LEU A 11 -3.12 -5.45 1.32
C LEU A 11 -4.37 -6.31 1.59
N GLY A 12 -4.73 -7.16 0.63
CA GLY A 12 -5.79 -8.15 0.78
C GLY A 12 -5.24 -9.50 1.24
N ARG A 13 -6.12 -10.41 1.67
CA ARG A 13 -5.73 -11.75 2.12
C ARG A 13 -4.95 -12.52 1.06
N ALA A 14 -5.40 -12.48 -0.19
CA ALA A 14 -4.72 -13.17 -1.29
C ALA A 14 -3.28 -12.66 -1.52
N GLN A 15 -3.07 -11.33 -1.40
CA GLN A 15 -1.72 -10.76 -1.55
C GLN A 15 -0.80 -11.20 -0.42
N LEU A 16 -1.30 -11.22 0.82
CA LEU A 16 -0.52 -11.70 1.96
C LEU A 16 -0.27 -13.20 1.91
N ALA A 17 -1.22 -14.00 1.40
CA ALA A 17 -1.01 -15.42 1.17
C ALA A 17 0.08 -15.67 0.13
N THR A 18 0.12 -14.87 -0.95
CA THR A 18 1.24 -14.91 -1.90
C THR A 18 2.56 -14.53 -1.24
N VAL A 19 2.58 -13.49 -0.40
CA VAL A 19 3.78 -13.09 0.34
C VAL A 19 4.26 -14.20 1.29
N ALA A 20 3.35 -14.83 2.03
CA ALA A 20 3.66 -15.96 2.91
C ALA A 20 4.20 -17.16 2.11
N LYS A 21 3.57 -17.48 0.98
CA LYS A 21 4.06 -18.51 0.06
C LYS A 21 5.44 -18.18 -0.49
N ASP A 22 5.68 -16.93 -0.88
CA ASP A 22 6.97 -16.46 -1.39
C ASP A 22 8.07 -16.54 -0.33
N LEU A 23 7.73 -16.37 0.95
CA LEU A 23 8.65 -16.56 2.08
C LEU A 23 9.03 -18.04 2.27
N GLY A 24 8.16 -18.96 1.85
CA GLY A 24 8.46 -20.40 1.76
C GLY A 24 8.65 -21.12 3.08
N ARG A 25 8.24 -20.50 4.20
CA ARG A 25 8.33 -21.05 5.56
C ARG A 25 7.06 -20.73 6.35
N ASP A 26 6.54 -21.75 7.02
CA ASP A 26 5.31 -21.65 7.83
C ASP A 26 5.60 -21.37 9.32
N ASP A 27 6.85 -21.53 9.77
CA ASP A 27 7.32 -21.31 11.15
C ASP A 27 7.71 -19.83 11.46
N LEU A 28 7.24 -18.90 10.63
CA LEU A 28 7.56 -17.48 10.74
C LEU A 28 6.55 -16.74 11.61
N GLU A 29 7.03 -15.97 12.58
CA GLU A 29 6.20 -15.02 13.32
C GLU A 29 6.05 -13.75 12.47
N LEU A 30 4.95 -13.68 11.70
CA LEU A 30 4.69 -12.57 10.79
C LEU A 30 4.00 -11.39 11.51
N THR A 31 4.61 -10.22 11.41
CA THR A 31 4.00 -8.94 11.82
C THR A 31 3.87 -8.02 10.62
N LEU A 32 2.66 -7.56 10.29
CA LEU A 32 2.42 -6.58 9.24
C LEU A 32 2.29 -5.18 9.83
N ILE A 33 3.19 -4.29 9.46
CA ILE A 33 3.06 -2.86 9.71
C ILE A 33 2.57 -2.21 8.43
N SER A 34 1.33 -1.74 8.45
CA SER A 34 0.62 -1.23 7.28
C SER A 34 0.26 0.24 7.45
N TRP A 35 0.32 1.03 6.36
CA TRP A 35 -0.25 2.38 6.40
C TRP A 35 -1.77 2.31 6.54
N GLN A 36 -2.45 1.49 5.73
CA GLN A 36 -3.90 1.32 5.74
C GLN A 36 -4.28 -0.04 6.33
N PRO A 37 -5.48 -0.17 6.94
CA PRO A 37 -5.97 -1.46 7.37
C PRO A 37 -6.06 -2.43 6.18
N PRO A 38 -5.78 -3.74 6.39
CA PRO A 38 -6.02 -4.77 5.39
C PRO A 38 -7.48 -4.77 4.89
N LEU A 39 -7.68 -5.17 3.64
CA LEU A 39 -9.02 -5.20 3.03
C LEU A 39 -9.92 -6.28 3.62
N ASP A 40 -9.31 -7.39 4.03
CA ASP A 40 -9.97 -8.61 4.51
C ASP A 40 -9.39 -8.99 5.88
N PRO A 41 -10.07 -9.85 6.65
CA PRO A 41 -9.46 -10.48 7.82
C PRO A 41 -8.25 -11.34 7.40
N VAL A 42 -7.09 -10.97 7.93
CA VAL A 42 -5.78 -11.57 7.57
C VAL A 42 -5.10 -12.25 8.75
N ALA A 43 -5.78 -12.37 9.91
CA ALA A 43 -5.22 -12.95 11.12
C ALA A 43 -4.70 -14.38 10.94
N ASP A 44 -5.33 -15.15 10.02
CA ASP A 44 -4.90 -16.52 9.70
C ASP A 44 -3.55 -16.57 8.96
N VAL A 45 -3.14 -15.48 8.30
CA VAL A 45 -1.91 -15.40 7.49
C VAL A 45 -0.86 -14.56 8.20
N VAL A 46 -1.28 -13.44 8.78
CA VAL A 46 -0.43 -12.55 9.55
C VAL A 46 -1.08 -12.34 10.91
N PRO A 47 -0.59 -12.99 11.97
CA PRO A 47 -1.23 -12.96 13.28
C PRO A 47 -1.20 -11.56 13.92
N ASN A 48 -0.17 -10.75 13.61
CA ASN A 48 -0.03 -9.42 14.18
C ASN A 48 -0.09 -8.32 13.12
N VAL A 49 -1.03 -7.38 13.24
CA VAL A 49 -1.20 -6.27 12.29
C VAL A 49 -1.22 -4.92 13.02
N ILE A 50 -0.30 -4.04 12.64
CA ILE A 50 -0.16 -2.69 13.19
C ILE A 50 -0.48 -1.68 12.07
N VAL A 51 -1.58 -0.92 12.24
CA VAL A 51 -2.04 0.06 11.23
C VAL A 51 -1.64 1.47 11.62
N LEU A 52 -0.84 2.16 10.79
CA LEU A 52 -0.25 3.47 11.09
C LEU A 52 -1.13 4.68 10.75
N SER A 53 -2.12 4.57 9.85
CA SER A 53 -2.93 5.72 9.42
C SER A 53 -3.99 6.18 10.43
N GLY A 54 -4.42 5.31 11.35
CA GLY A 54 -5.44 5.59 12.37
C GLY A 54 -4.82 5.66 13.75
N SER A 55 -5.26 6.59 14.60
CA SER A 55 -4.84 6.71 16.01
C SER A 55 -5.25 5.47 16.81
N ALA A 56 -4.26 4.77 17.37
CA ALA A 56 -4.34 3.64 18.30
C ALA A 56 -5.14 2.40 17.85
N ALA A 57 -4.71 1.25 18.38
CA ALA A 57 -5.33 -0.05 18.22
C ALA A 57 -6.83 -0.04 18.55
N ALA A 58 -7.64 -0.73 17.74
CA ALA A 58 -8.90 -1.31 18.17
C ALA A 58 -9.25 -2.50 17.27
N SER A 59 -9.39 -3.66 17.91
CA SER A 59 -10.10 -4.85 17.46
C SER A 59 -11.38 -4.51 16.66
N PRO A 60 -11.81 -5.31 15.67
CA PRO A 60 -13.04 -5.02 14.94
C PRO A 60 -14.25 -5.28 15.85
N ALA A 61 -14.73 -4.23 16.52
CA ALA A 61 -16.11 -4.20 17.00
C ALA A 61 -17.04 -4.03 15.78
N PRO A 62 -18.14 -4.81 15.69
CA PRO A 62 -18.98 -4.85 14.50
C PRO A 62 -19.63 -3.49 14.24
N ALA A 63 -19.40 -2.96 13.04
CA ALA A 63 -20.05 -1.76 12.58
C ALA A 63 -21.55 -2.03 12.38
N ALA A 64 -22.38 -1.41 13.21
CA ALA A 64 -23.83 -1.34 13.01
C ALA A 64 -24.12 -0.60 11.69
N PRO A 65 -25.08 -1.09 10.87
CA PRO A 65 -25.35 -0.55 9.54
C PRO A 65 -26.01 0.83 9.64
N ALA A 66 -25.37 1.84 9.06
CA ALA A 66 -25.98 3.15 8.86
C ALA A 66 -27.04 3.06 7.74
N PRO A 67 -28.25 3.62 7.94
CA PRO A 67 -29.34 3.54 6.97
C PRO A 67 -29.05 4.33 5.69
N ALA A 68 -29.30 3.68 4.57
CA ALA A 68 -29.25 4.25 3.23
C ALA A 68 -30.30 5.36 3.07
N VAL A 69 -29.86 6.55 2.68
CA VAL A 69 -30.75 7.65 2.29
C VAL A 69 -30.77 7.71 0.75
N PRO A 70 -31.96 7.72 0.11
CA PRO A 70 -32.11 7.55 -1.33
C PRO A 70 -31.68 8.77 -2.14
N ALA A 71 -31.20 8.50 -3.36
CA ALA A 71 -30.77 9.46 -4.35
C ALA A 71 -31.92 10.35 -4.85
N PRO A 72 -31.69 11.66 -5.07
CA PRO A 72 -32.65 12.50 -5.78
C PRO A 72 -32.63 12.18 -7.27
N ALA A 73 -33.80 11.78 -7.80
CA ALA A 73 -34.04 11.63 -9.24
C ALA A 73 -34.06 13.01 -9.91
N VAL A 74 -33.19 13.20 -10.91
CA VAL A 74 -33.15 14.39 -11.75
C VAL A 74 -33.86 14.06 -13.07
N PRO A 75 -34.85 14.85 -13.53
CA PRO A 75 -35.53 14.60 -14.79
C PRO A 75 -34.62 14.87 -16.00
N ALA A 76 -34.76 14.04 -17.02
CA ALA A 76 -34.01 14.06 -18.28
C ALA A 76 -34.34 15.32 -19.12
N PRO A 77 -33.35 16.00 -19.70
CA PRO A 77 -33.57 16.97 -20.78
C PRO A 77 -33.70 16.26 -22.14
N ALA A 78 -34.73 16.65 -22.88
CA ALA A 78 -35.05 16.20 -24.24
C ALA A 78 -33.97 16.59 -25.26
N ALA A 79 -33.80 15.70 -26.25
CA ALA A 79 -32.89 15.86 -27.38
C ALA A 79 -33.42 16.86 -28.43
N PRO A 80 -32.57 17.74 -28.97
CA PRO A 80 -32.80 18.36 -30.27
C PRO A 80 -32.05 17.63 -31.40
N ALA A 81 -32.71 17.59 -32.57
CA ALA A 81 -32.38 16.91 -33.81
C ALA A 81 -31.08 17.39 -34.50
N PRO A 82 -30.46 16.58 -35.37
CA PRO A 82 -29.16 16.87 -35.99
C PRO A 82 -29.24 17.91 -37.11
N ALA A 83 -28.31 18.87 -37.09
CA ALA A 83 -28.04 19.80 -38.20
C ALA A 83 -26.92 19.25 -39.11
N PRO A 84 -26.93 19.57 -40.43
CA PRO A 84 -26.11 18.91 -41.45
C PRO A 84 -24.61 19.23 -41.37
N ALA A 85 -23.81 18.23 -41.74
CA ALA A 85 -22.36 18.20 -41.70
C ALA A 85 -21.70 19.13 -42.75
N ALA A 86 -20.77 19.96 -42.30
CA ALA A 86 -19.82 20.67 -43.15
C ALA A 86 -18.60 19.78 -43.49
N PRO A 87 -18.02 19.88 -44.70
CA PRO A 87 -16.93 19.00 -45.14
C PRO A 87 -15.64 19.17 -44.32
N ALA A 88 -14.99 18.03 -44.10
CA ALA A 88 -13.85 17.85 -43.20
C ALA A 88 -12.59 18.62 -43.64
N ALA A 89 -12.02 19.38 -42.70
CA ALA A 89 -10.64 19.82 -42.76
C ALA A 89 -9.69 18.62 -42.58
N PRO A 90 -8.51 18.60 -43.22
CA PRO A 90 -7.56 17.49 -43.08
C PRO A 90 -7.12 17.34 -41.62
N PRO A 91 -6.88 16.10 -41.13
CA PRO A 91 -6.47 15.87 -39.76
C PRO A 91 -5.10 16.51 -39.51
N ALA A 92 -5.08 17.55 -38.69
CA ALA A 92 -3.85 18.04 -38.10
C ALA A 92 -3.17 16.88 -37.36
N ALA A 93 -1.90 16.64 -37.66
CA ALA A 93 -1.10 15.62 -36.98
C ALA A 93 -1.24 15.77 -35.46
N PRO A 94 -1.38 14.68 -34.69
CA PRO A 94 -1.55 14.77 -33.25
C PRO A 94 -0.32 15.44 -32.65
N ALA A 95 -0.49 16.67 -32.16
CA ALA A 95 0.51 17.32 -31.33
C ALA A 95 0.86 16.37 -30.17
N PRO A 96 2.15 16.24 -29.80
CA PRO A 96 2.57 15.25 -28.83
C PRO A 96 1.88 15.53 -27.47
N ALA A 97 0.99 14.63 -27.05
CA ALA A 97 0.32 14.63 -25.74
C ALA A 97 1.29 14.35 -24.55
N ARG A 98 2.57 14.73 -24.70
CA ARG A 98 3.68 14.46 -23.77
C ARG A 98 3.71 15.33 -22.49
N PRO A 99 3.18 16.57 -22.40
CA PRO A 99 3.36 17.36 -21.18
C PRO A 99 2.53 16.83 -20.01
N VAL A 100 1.29 16.40 -20.27
CA VAL A 100 0.37 15.91 -19.23
C VAL A 100 0.82 14.58 -18.62
N SER A 101 1.44 13.67 -19.39
CA SER A 101 1.89 12.38 -18.87
C SER A 101 3.12 12.51 -17.96
N ARG A 102 4.07 13.39 -18.32
CA ARG A 102 5.22 13.72 -17.46
C ARG A 102 4.80 14.41 -16.18
N LEU A 103 3.89 15.40 -16.27
CA LEU A 103 3.36 16.08 -15.09
C LEU A 103 2.64 15.10 -14.16
N ARG A 104 1.76 14.25 -14.69
CA ARG A 104 1.07 13.20 -13.90
C ARG A 104 2.07 12.27 -13.21
N LYS A 105 3.14 11.86 -13.91
CA LYS A 105 4.21 11.02 -13.33
C LYS A 105 4.90 11.73 -12.17
N LEU A 106 5.28 12.99 -12.33
CA LEU A 106 5.94 13.79 -11.29
C LEU A 106 5.02 13.97 -10.07
N VAL A 107 3.75 14.29 -10.28
CA VAL A 107 2.76 14.40 -9.19
C VAL A 107 2.65 13.07 -8.44
N ARG A 108 2.59 11.94 -9.15
CA ARG A 108 2.57 10.61 -8.52
C ARG A 108 3.82 10.34 -7.70
N GLN A 109 5.00 10.66 -8.22
CA GLN A 109 6.27 10.49 -7.53
C GLN A 109 6.33 11.35 -6.27
N PHE A 110 5.89 12.61 -6.35
CA PHE A 110 5.86 13.52 -5.21
C PHE A 110 4.89 13.03 -4.13
N LYS A 111 3.69 12.58 -4.52
CA LYS A 111 2.71 11.96 -3.61
C LYS A 111 3.26 10.68 -2.98
N ALA A 112 3.99 9.86 -3.73
CA ALA A 112 4.63 8.66 -3.21
C ALA A 112 5.74 8.99 -2.20
N GLY A 113 6.61 9.95 -2.52
CA GLY A 113 7.66 10.43 -1.62
C GLY A 113 7.12 11.06 -0.34
N ARG A 114 6.05 11.86 -0.43
CA ARG A 114 5.36 12.42 0.75
C ARG A 114 4.76 11.31 1.61
N LEU A 115 4.13 10.29 1.01
CA LEU A 115 3.61 9.16 1.79
C LEU A 115 4.75 8.39 2.48
N ALA A 116 5.84 8.10 1.77
CA ALA A 116 7.01 7.43 2.34
C ALA A 116 7.58 8.19 3.55
N ALA A 117 7.66 9.52 3.46
CA ALA A 117 8.08 10.38 4.56
C ALA A 117 7.13 10.29 5.76
N ARG A 118 5.81 10.38 5.52
CA ARG A 118 4.80 10.30 6.57
C ARG A 118 4.75 8.91 7.21
N TYR A 119 4.90 7.85 6.39
CA TYR A 119 4.97 6.47 6.84
C TYR A 119 6.12 6.28 7.82
N TRP A 120 7.34 6.67 7.43
CA TRP A 120 8.49 6.62 8.33
C TRP A 120 8.30 7.45 9.59
N SER A 121 7.78 8.68 9.46
CA SER A 121 7.49 9.53 10.62
C SER A 121 6.53 8.86 11.59
N ARG A 122 5.44 8.24 11.11
CA ARG A 122 4.46 7.55 11.95
C ARG A 122 5.03 6.28 12.55
N LEU A 123 5.80 5.50 11.79
CA LEU A 123 6.49 4.31 12.27
C LEU A 123 7.40 4.63 13.46
N ARG A 124 8.23 5.67 13.31
CA ARG A 124 9.17 6.10 14.36
C ARG A 124 8.47 6.72 15.57
N SER A 125 7.36 7.42 15.36
CA SER A 125 6.58 8.02 16.46
C SER A 125 5.73 7.00 17.22
N ARG A 126 5.60 5.75 16.73
CA ARG A 126 4.89 4.69 17.42
C ARG A 126 5.86 3.70 18.06
N PRO A 127 5.91 3.63 19.39
CA PRO A 127 6.88 2.77 20.07
C PRO A 127 6.65 1.29 19.74
N GLU A 128 5.39 0.84 19.70
CA GLU A 128 5.02 -0.53 19.35
C GLU A 128 5.49 -0.91 17.94
N ALA A 129 5.20 -0.07 16.94
CA ALA A 129 5.56 -0.34 15.55
C ALA A 129 7.08 -0.30 15.33
N LEU A 130 7.77 0.64 16.00
CA LEU A 130 9.22 0.73 15.94
C LEU A 130 9.88 -0.49 16.61
N ALA A 131 9.37 -0.91 17.79
CA ALA A 131 9.87 -2.07 18.51
C ALA A 131 9.67 -3.37 17.72
N ALA A 132 8.49 -3.56 17.12
CA ALA A 132 8.23 -4.70 16.25
C ALA A 132 9.14 -4.72 15.01
N ALA A 133 9.45 -3.55 14.44
CA ALA A 133 10.38 -3.45 13.32
C ALA A 133 11.84 -3.70 13.73
N THR A 134 12.30 -3.20 14.87
CA THR A 134 13.70 -3.34 15.31
C THR A 134 14.00 -4.66 16.01
N GLY A 135 12.98 -5.30 16.60
CA GLY A 135 13.10 -6.61 17.25
C GLY A 135 12.88 -7.79 16.31
N ALA A 136 12.68 -7.54 15.02
CA ALA A 136 12.58 -8.58 14.01
C ALA A 136 13.97 -9.10 13.62
N ASP A 137 14.06 -10.35 13.20
CA ASP A 137 15.28 -10.90 12.59
C ASP A 137 15.40 -10.44 11.14
N LEU A 138 14.25 -10.31 10.46
CA LEU A 138 14.13 -9.90 9.07
C LEU A 138 12.97 -8.91 8.88
N VAL A 139 13.23 -7.85 8.13
CA VAL A 139 12.24 -6.87 7.69
C VAL A 139 12.08 -6.97 6.18
N VAL A 140 10.84 -7.19 5.73
CA VAL A 140 10.52 -7.32 4.31
C VAL A 140 9.73 -6.10 3.85
N VAL A 141 10.26 -5.37 2.88
CA VAL A 141 9.60 -4.21 2.28
C VAL A 141 8.72 -4.66 1.12
N LEU A 142 7.40 -4.49 1.23
CA LEU A 142 6.45 -4.97 0.24
C LEU A 142 6.21 -4.00 -0.92
N ASP A 143 6.40 -2.69 -0.70
CA ASP A 143 6.17 -1.68 -1.74
C ASP A 143 7.18 -0.53 -1.71
N SER A 144 7.28 0.18 -2.84
CA SER A 144 8.28 1.24 -3.04
C SER A 144 8.14 2.43 -2.08
N ARG A 145 6.96 2.63 -1.48
CA ARG A 145 6.71 3.74 -0.55
C ARG A 145 7.16 3.38 0.87
N ALA A 146 7.29 2.09 1.18
CA ALA A 146 7.90 1.58 2.41
C ALA A 146 9.44 1.51 2.35
N LEU A 147 10.07 1.60 1.16
CA LEU A 147 11.53 1.56 0.99
C LEU A 147 12.27 2.56 1.87
N ARG A 148 11.73 3.78 2.03
CA ARG A 148 12.34 4.80 2.89
C ARG A 148 12.46 4.32 4.34
N ALA A 149 11.42 3.64 4.85
CA ALA A 149 11.44 3.11 6.20
C ALA A 149 12.43 1.95 6.33
N GLY A 150 12.43 1.01 5.38
CA GLY A 150 13.41 -0.08 5.34
C GLY A 150 14.86 0.44 5.34
N TRP A 151 15.16 1.44 4.51
CA TRP A 151 16.49 2.06 4.46
C TRP A 151 16.91 2.71 5.78
N HIS A 152 15.98 3.37 6.49
CA HIS A 152 16.27 3.93 7.80
C HIS A 152 16.46 2.86 8.89
N LEU A 153 15.75 1.74 8.80
CA LEU A 153 15.91 0.60 9.72
C LEU A 153 17.26 -0.09 9.53
N ALA A 154 17.67 -0.31 8.29
CA ALA A 154 18.96 -0.93 7.94
C ALA A 154 20.18 -0.13 8.43
N ARG A 155 20.02 1.18 8.67
CA ARG A 155 21.08 2.08 9.14
C ARG A 155 21.26 2.10 10.66
N ARG A 156 20.44 1.36 11.41
CA ARG A 156 20.55 1.33 12.87
C ARG A 156 21.66 0.39 13.33
N PRO A 157 22.29 0.63 14.50
CA PRO A 157 23.34 -0.25 15.03
C PRO A 157 22.86 -1.67 15.31
N SER A 158 21.61 -1.80 15.77
CA SER A 158 20.91 -3.08 15.99
C SER A 158 19.93 -3.33 14.85
N ALA A 159 20.36 -3.13 13.61
CA ALA A 159 19.48 -3.21 12.46
C ALA A 159 19.08 -4.66 12.17
N PRO A 160 17.78 -4.95 12.01
CA PRO A 160 17.34 -6.20 11.41
C PRO A 160 17.85 -6.29 9.96
N GLN A 161 17.96 -7.49 9.42
CA GLN A 161 18.22 -7.63 7.99
C GLN A 161 17.02 -7.04 7.23
N VAL A 162 17.26 -6.17 6.25
CA VAL A 162 16.19 -5.56 5.45
C VAL A 162 16.26 -6.06 4.02
N ILE A 163 15.18 -6.67 3.55
CA ILE A 163 15.08 -7.19 2.18
C ILE A 163 13.88 -6.56 1.48
N ASN A 164 14.07 -6.21 0.21
CA ASN A 164 13.03 -5.62 -0.62
C ASN A 164 12.32 -6.73 -1.42
N GLY A 165 11.03 -6.91 -1.16
CA GLY A 165 10.18 -7.90 -1.81
C GLY A 165 10.19 -9.27 -1.13
N ALA A 166 9.01 -9.92 -1.14
CA ALA A 166 8.79 -11.21 -0.49
C ALA A 166 9.59 -12.35 -1.14
N ALA A 167 9.57 -12.45 -2.47
CA ALA A 167 10.33 -13.49 -3.18
C ALA A 167 11.86 -13.37 -2.99
N ALA A 168 12.39 -12.16 -2.81
CA ALA A 168 13.80 -11.98 -2.46
C ALA A 168 14.07 -12.46 -1.03
N ALA A 169 13.16 -12.13 -0.10
CA ALA A 169 13.25 -12.58 1.28
C ALA A 169 13.17 -14.10 1.40
N GLY A 170 12.27 -14.76 0.67
CA GLY A 170 12.17 -16.22 0.66
C GLY A 170 13.43 -16.91 0.15
N ARG A 171 14.08 -16.36 -0.88
CA ARG A 171 15.37 -16.89 -1.37
C ARG A 171 16.48 -16.76 -0.33
N GLU A 172 16.52 -15.65 0.39
CA GLU A 172 17.48 -15.46 1.49
C GLU A 172 17.20 -16.43 2.64
N LEU A 173 15.93 -16.62 3.00
CA LEU A 173 15.52 -17.57 4.03
C LEU A 173 15.85 -19.01 3.63
N ALA A 174 15.69 -19.36 2.35
CA ALA A 174 16.05 -20.69 1.84
C ALA A 174 17.57 -20.93 1.80
N ALA A 175 18.38 -19.87 1.72
CA ALA A 175 19.83 -19.95 1.75
C ALA A 175 20.42 -20.04 3.17
N ARG A 176 19.57 -19.97 4.21
CA ARG A 176 19.92 -19.99 5.63
C ARG A 176 19.41 -21.27 6.29
#